data_AF-A0AA36GUZ7-F1
#
_entry.id   AF-A0AA36GUZ7-F1
#
_cell.length_a   1.000
_cell.length_b   1.000
_cell.length_c   1.000
_cell.angle_alpha   90.00
_cell.angle_beta   90.00
_cell.angle_gamma   90.00
#
_symmetry.space_group_name_H-M   'P 1'
#
loop_
_entity.id
_entity.type
_entity.pdbx_description
1 polymer ?
#
loop_
_entity_poly.entity_id
_entity_poly.type
_entity_poly.pdbx_seq_one_letter_code
_entity_poly.pdbx_strand_id
1 'polypeptide(L)'
;MPVVVLNVGGTKFETSLETLRKNPGPRDRSMLASLNYVEGEEIFIDRDPRYFPSILNYLRDGTVNVDEDESTLAQIKREAQFYGLEDLAQHIDGLISRALLASIPFDFLRNLTPGDIFAIRRDHL
;
A
#
# COMPACT_ATOMS: atom_id res chain seq x y z
N MET A 1 7.58 -24.65 -4.52
CA MET A 1 6.73 -23.92 -3.55
C MET A 1 5.30 -23.99 -4.05
N PRO A 2 4.29 -24.25 -3.21
CA PRO A 2 2.90 -24.29 -3.64
C PRO A 2 2.47 -22.92 -4.16
N VAL A 3 1.74 -22.93 -5.28
CA VAL A 3 1.19 -21.73 -5.91
C VAL A 3 -0.18 -21.45 -5.31
N VAL A 4 -0.40 -20.20 -4.93
CA VAL A 4 -1.67 -19.67 -4.44
C VAL A 4 -2.28 -18.82 -5.54
N VAL A 5 -3.56 -19.05 -5.83
CA VAL A 5 -4.34 -18.25 -6.78
C VAL A 5 -5.26 -17.32 -5.99
N LEU A 6 -5.05 -16.02 -6.15
CA LEU A 6 -5.92 -14.98 -5.59
C LEU A 6 -6.76 -14.39 -6.72
N ASN A 7 -8.08 -14.43 -6.57
CA ASN A 7 -9.03 -13.81 -7.49
C ASN A 7 -9.49 -12.48 -6.88
N VAL A 8 -8.86 -11.37 -7.27
CA VAL A 8 -9.14 -10.03 -6.74
C VAL A 8 -10.08 -9.31 -7.69
N GLY A 9 -11.33 -9.10 -7.29
CA GLY A 9 -12.33 -8.40 -8.10
C GLY A 9 -12.54 -9.00 -9.50
N GLY A 10 -12.31 -10.31 -9.68
CA GLY A 10 -12.40 -11.00 -10.96
C GLY A 10 -11.08 -11.17 -11.72
N THR A 11 -9.97 -10.59 -11.25
CA THR A 11 -8.64 -10.75 -11.84
C THR A 11 -7.79 -11.72 -11.03
N LYS A 12 -7.20 -12.71 -11.72
CA LYS A 12 -6.39 -13.74 -11.09
C LYS A 12 -4.93 -13.32 -10.95
N PHE A 13 -4.39 -13.50 -9.75
CA PHE A 13 -2.99 -13.29 -9.40
C PHE A 13 -2.42 -14.58 -8.82
N GLU A 14 -1.21 -14.93 -9.25
CA GLU A 14 -0.51 -16.12 -8.77
C GLU A 14 0.72 -15.71 -7.96
N THR A 15 0.90 -16.37 -6.82
CA THR A 15 2.04 -16.13 -5.93
C THR A 15 2.34 -17.35 -5.06
N SER A 16 3.32 -17.27 -4.16
CA SER A 16 3.64 -18.32 -3.20
C SER A 16 3.04 -18.04 -1.82
N LEU A 17 2.75 -19.10 -1.05
CA LEU A 17 2.41 -18.97 0.38
C LEU A 17 3.48 -18.21 1.17
N GLU A 18 4.76 -18.39 0.81
CA GLU A 18 5.86 -17.66 1.42
C GLU A 18 5.69 -16.15 1.25
N THR A 19 5.34 -15.70 0.04
CA THR A 19 5.10 -14.29 -0.23
C THR A 19 3.92 -13.75 0.57
N LEU A 20 2.81 -14.48 0.62
CA LEU A 20 1.61 -14.02 1.36
C LEU A 20 1.82 -13.95 2.88
N ARG A 21 2.71 -14.79 3.41
CA ARG A 21 3.05 -14.83 4.84
C ARG A 21 4.13 -13.83 5.25
N LYS A 22 4.74 -13.11 4.31
CA LYS A 22 5.67 -12.04 4.64
C LYS A 22 4.92 -10.89 5.32
N ASN A 23 5.54 -10.35 6.37
CA ASN A 23 5.22 -9.07 6.96
C ASN A 23 6.49 -8.22 6.86
N PRO A 24 6.70 -7.51 5.74
CA PRO A 24 7.93 -6.75 5.51
C PRO A 24 8.18 -5.69 6.59
N GLY A 25 7.11 -5.09 7.11
CA GLY A 25 7.15 -4.10 8.18
C GLY A 25 6.87 -4.68 9.58
N PRO A 26 7.42 -4.09 10.65
CA PRO A 26 7.20 -4.54 12.03
C PRO A 26 5.76 -4.34 12.54
N ARG A 27 5.00 -3.41 11.95
CA ARG A 27 3.60 -3.12 12.29
C ARG A 27 2.62 -3.80 11.36
N ASP A 28 3.08 -4.39 10.26
CA ASP A 28 2.24 -5.15 9.35
C ASP A 28 1.57 -6.32 10.07
N ARG A 29 0.26 -6.42 9.87
CA ARG A 29 -0.60 -7.51 10.33
C ARG A 29 -1.41 -7.97 9.14
N SER A 30 -0.70 -8.50 8.13
CA SER A 30 -1.28 -8.86 6.84
C SER A 30 -2.43 -9.85 7.00
N MET A 31 -3.63 -9.48 6.53
CA MET A 31 -4.76 -10.42 6.45
C MET A 31 -4.45 -11.58 5.50
N LEU A 32 -3.62 -11.32 4.47
CA LEU A 32 -3.20 -12.31 3.48
C LEU A 32 -2.34 -13.41 4.11
N ALA A 33 -1.57 -13.09 5.15
CA ALA A 33 -0.77 -14.06 5.89
C ALA A 33 -1.63 -15.05 6.70
N SER A 34 -2.87 -14.64 7.02
CA SER A 34 -3.81 -15.40 7.84
C SER A 34 -4.88 -16.14 7.03
N LEU A 35 -4.85 -16.04 5.69
CA LEU A 35 -5.80 -16.73 4.84
C LEU A 35 -5.65 -18.25 4.97
N ASN A 36 -6.79 -18.93 5.08
CA ASN A 36 -6.82 -20.39 5.05
C ASN A 36 -6.67 -20.87 3.60
N TYR A 37 -5.47 -21.31 3.26
CA TYR A 37 -5.16 -21.81 1.92
C TYR A 37 -5.41 -23.31 1.82
N VAL A 38 -6.12 -23.70 0.76
CA VAL A 38 -6.29 -25.08 0.32
C VAL A 38 -5.65 -25.20 -1.06
N GLU A 39 -4.77 -26.20 -1.23
CA GLU A 39 -4.08 -26.41 -2.50
C GLU A 39 -5.07 -26.72 -3.63
N GLY A 40 -4.96 -25.96 -4.73
CA GLY A 40 -5.86 -26.07 -5.88
C GLY A 40 -7.12 -25.22 -5.79
N GLU A 41 -7.41 -24.56 -4.67
CA GLU A 41 -8.53 -23.62 -4.55
C GLU A 41 -8.11 -22.18 -4.84
N GLU A 42 -9.01 -21.43 -5.49
CA GLU A 42 -8.87 -19.99 -5.64
C GLU A 42 -9.47 -19.26 -4.44
N ILE A 43 -8.78 -18.23 -3.96
CA ILE A 43 -9.28 -17.36 -2.89
C ILE A 43 -9.80 -16.07 -3.52
N PHE A 44 -11.10 -15.83 -3.39
CA PHE A 44 -11.71 -14.60 -3.86
C PHE A 44 -11.56 -13.45 -2.85
N ILE A 45 -11.20 -12.27 -3.35
CA ILE A 45 -11.04 -11.03 -2.59
C ILE A 45 -11.85 -9.94 -3.30
N ASP A 46 -12.85 -9.38 -2.63
CA ASP A 46 -13.73 -8.36 -3.19
C ASP A 46 -13.09 -6.96 -3.13
N ARG A 47 -12.05 -6.75 -3.94
CA ARG A 47 -11.27 -5.50 -4.03
C ARG A 47 -10.94 -5.14 -5.47
N ASP A 48 -10.52 -3.90 -5.71
CA ASP A 48 -10.06 -3.45 -7.02
C ASP A 48 -8.71 -4.11 -7.36
N PRO A 49 -8.63 -4.90 -8.45
CA PRO A 49 -7.38 -5.55 -8.84
C PRO A 49 -6.29 -4.60 -9.32
N ARG A 50 -6.63 -3.36 -9.70
CA ARG A 50 -5.69 -2.42 -10.34
C ARG A 50 -4.45 -2.13 -9.50
N TYR A 51 -4.63 -2.01 -8.18
CA TYR A 51 -3.55 -1.65 -7.25
C TYR A 51 -2.95 -2.86 -6.54
N PHE A 52 -3.52 -4.05 -6.74
CA PHE A 52 -3.04 -5.28 -6.13
C PHE A 52 -1.59 -5.66 -6.53
N PRO A 53 -1.09 -5.39 -7.76
CA PRO A 53 0.31 -5.60 -8.08
C PRO A 53 1.28 -4.88 -7.12
N SER A 54 0.95 -3.66 -6.69
CA SER A 54 1.77 -2.90 -5.74
C SER A 54 1.80 -3.55 -4.36
N ILE A 55 0.66 -4.08 -3.90
CA ILE A 55 0.55 -4.86 -2.67
C ILE A 55 1.42 -6.12 -2.76
N LEU A 56 1.33 -6.83 -3.88
CA LEU A 56 2.06 -8.07 -4.07
C LEU A 56 3.58 -7.84 -4.18
N ASN A 57 4.00 -6.77 -4.83
CA ASN A 57 5.42 -6.38 -4.91
C ASN A 57 5.96 -6.00 -3.53
N TYR A 58 5.21 -5.22 -2.75
CA TYR A 58 5.59 -4.92 -1.38
C TYR A 58 5.79 -6.19 -0.55
N LEU A 59 4.91 -7.18 -0.67
CA LEU A 59 5.09 -8.48 -0.01
C LEU A 59 6.32 -9.25 -0.52
N ARG A 60 6.70 -9.10 -1.80
CA ARG A 60 7.84 -9.83 -2.38
C ARG A 60 9.18 -9.29 -1.88
N ASP A 61 9.38 -7.97 -1.97
CA ASP A 61 10.67 -7.32 -1.79
C ASP A 61 10.67 -6.13 -0.80
N GLY A 62 9.51 -5.77 -0.25
CA GLY A 62 9.37 -4.67 0.70
C GLY A 62 9.32 -3.28 0.05
N THR A 63 9.20 -3.19 -1.28
CA THR A 63 9.22 -1.92 -2.01
C THR A 63 7.89 -1.62 -2.69
N VAL A 64 7.65 -0.32 -2.96
CA VAL A 64 6.54 0.16 -3.77
C VAL A 64 7.09 1.14 -4.80
N ASN A 65 6.48 1.18 -5.99
CA ASN A 65 6.88 2.14 -7.01
C ASN A 65 6.58 3.57 -6.52
N VAL A 66 7.59 4.43 -6.53
CA VAL A 66 7.52 5.81 -6.00
C VAL A 66 7.17 6.84 -7.08
N ASP A 67 7.10 6.43 -8.34
CA ASP A 67 6.86 7.32 -9.49
C ASP A 67 5.37 7.48 -9.86
N GLU A 68 4.47 6.97 -9.02
CA GLU A 68 3.02 7.08 -9.22
C GLU A 68 2.48 8.47 -8.86
N ASP A 69 1.39 8.89 -9.51
CA ASP A 69 0.71 10.14 -9.16
C ASP A 69 0.01 10.07 -7.79
N GLU A 70 -0.34 11.24 -7.23
CA GLU A 70 -0.95 11.35 -5.90
C GLU A 70 -2.23 10.54 -5.75
N SER A 71 -3.09 10.52 -6.79
CA SER A 71 -4.35 9.75 -6.76
C SER A 71 -4.06 8.26 -6.71
N THR A 72 -3.13 7.79 -7.55
CA THR A 72 -2.70 6.39 -7.56
C THR A 72 -2.09 5.98 -6.22
N LEU A 73 -1.21 6.80 -5.64
CA LEU A 73 -0.65 6.59 -4.30
C LEU A 73 -1.74 6.51 -3.23
N ALA A 74 -2.73 7.41 -3.26
CA ALA A 74 -3.84 7.40 -2.31
C ALA A 74 -4.67 6.10 -2.40
N GLN A 75 -4.86 5.54 -3.60
CA GLN A 75 -5.54 4.26 -3.76
C GLN A 75 -4.71 3.08 -3.27
N ILE A 76 -3.40 3.06 -3.56
CA ILE A 76 -2.49 2.03 -3.01
C ILE A 76 -2.48 2.09 -1.48
N LYS A 77 -2.47 3.28 -0.88
CA LYS A 77 -2.58 3.47 0.58
C LYS A 77 -3.86 2.85 1.13
N ARG A 78 -5.01 3.05 0.47
CA ARG A 78 -6.29 2.43 0.88
C ARG A 78 -6.25 0.91 0.79
N GLU A 79 -5.66 0.35 -0.26
CA GLU A 79 -5.48 -1.10 -0.35
C GLU A 79 -4.51 -1.61 0.72
N ALA A 80 -3.40 -0.92 0.98
CA ALA A 80 -2.46 -1.29 2.03
C ALA A 80 -3.14 -1.35 3.41
N GLN A 81 -3.98 -0.37 3.72
CA GLN A 81 -4.80 -0.36 4.95
C GLN A 81 -5.77 -1.53 4.98
N PHE A 82 -6.47 -1.81 3.88
CA PHE A 82 -7.39 -2.96 3.78
C PHE A 82 -6.67 -4.28 4.08
N TYR A 83 -5.49 -4.50 3.48
CA TYR A 83 -4.72 -5.73 3.67
C TYR A 83 -3.97 -5.80 5.01
N GLY A 84 -4.00 -4.74 5.83
CA GLY A 84 -3.29 -4.70 7.13
C GLY A 84 -1.78 -4.44 7.02
N LEU A 85 -1.35 -3.75 5.95
CA LEU A 85 0.05 -3.38 5.68
C LEU A 85 0.32 -1.94 6.14
N GLU A 86 0.34 -1.74 7.45
CA GLU A 86 0.44 -0.42 8.09
C GLU A 86 1.75 0.31 7.74
N ASP A 87 2.86 -0.41 7.64
CA ASP A 87 4.15 0.21 7.30
C ASP A 87 4.14 0.72 5.86
N LEU A 88 3.53 0.00 4.92
CA LEU A 88 3.33 0.46 3.55
C LEU A 88 2.41 1.69 3.49
N ALA A 89 1.29 1.66 4.21
CA ALA A 89 0.35 2.78 4.25
C ALA A 89 1.03 4.06 4.78
N GLN A 90 1.84 3.95 5.83
CA GLN A 90 2.59 5.09 6.35
C GLN A 90 3.70 5.54 5.39
N HIS A 91 4.38 4.60 4.72
CA HIS A 91 5.39 4.95 3.74
C HIS A 91 4.80 5.81 2.61
N ILE A 92 3.65 5.40 2.07
CA ILE A 92 2.93 6.15 1.03
C ILE A 92 2.46 7.52 1.54
N ASP A 93 1.96 7.60 2.77
CA ASP A 93 1.62 8.89 3.39
C ASP A 93 2.83 9.85 3.42
N GLY A 94 4.01 9.32 3.70
CA GLY A 94 5.27 10.04 3.63
C GLY A 94 5.62 10.52 2.21
N LEU A 95 5.40 9.69 1.18
CA LEU A 95 5.64 10.06 -0.22
C LEU A 95 4.72 11.21 -0.66
N ILE A 96 3.41 11.09 -0.41
CA ILE A 96 2.41 12.13 -0.71
C ILE A 96 2.78 13.43 -0.01
N SER A 97 3.11 13.36 1.28
CA SER A 97 3.49 14.55 2.06
C SER A 97 4.75 15.23 1.52
N ARG A 98 5.74 14.45 1.05
CA ARG A 98 6.97 15.00 0.45
C ARG A 98 6.68 15.68 -0.89
N ALA A 99 5.85 15.08 -1.73
CA ALA A 99 5.43 15.67 -3.00
C ALA A 99 4.67 16.99 -2.79
N LEU A 100 3.75 17.01 -1.80
CA LEU A 100 3.00 18.20 -1.44
C LEU A 100 3.91 19.33 -0.93
N LEU A 101 4.82 19.03 -0.01
CA LEU A 101 5.79 20.01 0.49
C LEU A 101 6.75 20.50 -0.61
N ALA A 102 7.16 19.63 -1.54
CA ALA A 102 8.00 20.01 -2.67
C ALA A 102 7.29 20.95 -3.66
N SER A 103 5.95 20.95 -3.65
CA SER A 103 5.12 21.84 -4.47
C SER A 103 4.92 23.23 -3.84
N ILE A 104 5.33 23.43 -2.58
CA ILE A 104 5.23 24.70 -1.87
C ILE A 104 6.50 25.54 -2.12
N PRO A 105 6.39 26.83 -2.48
CA PRO A 105 7.53 27.72 -2.60
C PRO A 105 8.36 27.78 -1.32
N PHE A 106 9.69 27.73 -1.44
CA PHE A 106 10.60 27.67 -0.28
C PHE A 106 10.44 28.84 0.70
N ASP A 107 10.12 30.04 0.20
CA ASP A 107 9.87 31.21 1.04
C ASP A 107 8.66 31.04 1.96
N PHE A 108 7.69 30.23 1.54
CA PHE A 108 6.53 29.90 2.34
C PHE A 108 6.86 28.83 3.38
N LEU A 109 7.64 27.81 3.00
CA LEU A 109 8.07 26.73 3.90
C LEU A 109 8.76 27.26 5.17
N ARG A 110 9.56 28.33 5.06
CA ARG A 110 10.28 28.94 6.21
C ARG A 110 9.36 29.53 7.29
N ASN A 111 8.11 29.82 6.93
CA ASN A 111 7.14 30.43 7.84
C ASN A 111 6.08 29.43 8.33
N LEU A 112 6.15 28.16 7.93
CA LEU A 112 5.20 27.13 8.36
C LEU A 112 5.46 26.71 9.81
N THR A 113 4.39 26.63 10.59
CA THR A 113 4.38 25.97 11.88
C THR A 113 4.09 24.47 11.72
N PRO A 114 4.38 23.64 12.75
CA PRO A 114 3.95 22.24 12.75
C PRO A 114 2.43 22.07 12.55
N GLY A 115 1.62 23.04 13.00
CA GLY A 115 0.16 23.03 12.81
C GLY A 115 -0.24 23.24 11.34
N ASP A 116 0.47 24.11 10.62
CA ASP A 116 0.20 24.38 9.21
C ASP A 116 0.50 23.16 8.33
N ILE A 117 1.59 22.44 8.63
CA ILE A 117 1.94 21.19 7.94
C ILE A 117 0.85 20.13 8.15
N PHE A 118 0.28 20.05 9.36
CA PHE A 118 -0.80 19.12 9.66
C PHE A 118 -2.10 19.48 8.94
N ALA A 119 -2.44 20.78 8.87
CA ALA A 119 -3.59 21.26 8.13
C ALA A 119 -3.47 20.96 6.63
N ILE A 120 -2.31 21.25 6.03
CA ILE A 120 -2.00 20.98 4.62
C ILE A 120 -2.16 19.48 4.31
N ARG A 121 -1.70 18.58 5.18
CA ARG A 121 -1.91 17.13 4.98
C ARG A 121 -3.38 16.72 5.05
N ARG A 122 -4.18 17.38 5.88
CA ARG A 122 -5.58 17.01 6.11
C ARG A 122 -6.48 17.40 4.94
N ASP A 123 -6.18 18.48 4.23
CA ASP A 123 -6.99 18.95 3.10
C ASP A 123 -6.75 18.17 1.80
N HIS A 124 -5.70 17.34 1.76
CA HIS A 124 -5.28 16.55 0.58
C HIS A 124 -5.53 15.03 0.72
N LEU A 125 -6.09 14.55 1.83
CA LEU A 125 -6.38 13.14 2.11
C LEU A 125 -7.89 12.86 2.21
#